data_AF-A0A661GYK8-F1
#
_entry.id   AF-A0A661GYK8-F1
#
_cell.length_a   1.000
_cell.length_b   1.000
_cell.length_c   1.000
_cell.angle_alpha   90.00
_cell.angle_beta   90.00
_cell.angle_gamma   90.00
#
_symmetry.space_group_name_H-M   'P 1'
#
loop_
_entity.id
_entity.type
_entity.pdbx_description
1 polymer ?
#
loop_
_entity_poly.entity_id
_entity_poly.type
_entity_poly.pdbx_seq_one_letter_code
_entity_poly.pdbx_strand_id
1 'polypeptide(L)'
;MVLARFGFLLFFTLLLCVSVLAAPPFQSSEAAAADEFTVIYPKMEAYEAGVNATIHAHVFDNKGLPVNDTTTSCEFHLYDQINKHVMAVTMAWDVTEWEVDINASVMSRVGTHPYIIYCDNGTMGGYASTSFLVTTDGRNEEVSFQWILLAFLPILFGFLVVFGARLFDAVEHWVLHVAAYLLALVSTFASAWWAGLAVIKFAEWGVMQNA
;
A
#
# COMPACT_ATOMS: atom_id res chain seq x y z
N MET A 1 -14.58 15.11 -35.51
CA MET A 1 -13.24 14.47 -35.51
C MET A 1 -12.35 14.89 -34.33
N VAL A 2 -12.35 16.17 -33.91
CA VAL A 2 -11.52 16.65 -32.78
C VAL A 2 -11.89 16.01 -31.43
N LEU A 3 -13.19 15.87 -31.13
CA LEU A 3 -13.67 15.24 -29.88
C LEU A 3 -13.26 13.76 -29.73
N ALA A 4 -13.29 12.98 -30.82
CA ALA A 4 -12.90 11.57 -30.79
C ALA A 4 -11.38 11.39 -30.51
N ARG A 5 -10.55 12.28 -31.06
CA ARG A 5 -9.10 12.30 -30.78
C ARG A 5 -8.80 12.67 -29.33
N PHE A 6 -9.56 13.61 -28.77
CA PHE A 6 -9.44 14.00 -27.38
C PHE A 6 -9.88 12.89 -26.42
N GLY A 7 -10.98 12.20 -26.72
CA GLY A 7 -11.45 11.05 -25.93
C GLY A 7 -10.47 9.88 -25.93
N PHE A 8 -9.85 9.57 -27.08
CA PHE A 8 -8.83 8.52 -27.17
C PHE A 8 -7.59 8.87 -26.34
N LEU A 9 -7.10 10.11 -26.43
CA LEU A 9 -5.96 10.57 -25.63
C LEU A 9 -6.26 10.52 -24.13
N LEU A 10 -7.44 11.00 -23.72
CA LEU A 10 -7.86 10.97 -22.31
C LEU A 10 -7.95 9.53 -21.78
N PHE A 11 -8.54 8.62 -22.55
CA PHE A 11 -8.64 7.20 -22.18
C PHE A 11 -7.26 6.55 -22.05
N PHE A 12 -6.36 6.81 -22.99
CA PHE A 12 -5.00 6.28 -22.95
C PHE A 12 -4.20 6.85 -21.75
N THR A 13 -4.36 8.14 -21.44
CA THR A 13 -3.77 8.75 -20.25
C THR A 13 -4.32 8.13 -18.96
N LEU A 14 -5.63 7.89 -18.86
CA LEU A 14 -6.25 7.20 -17.73
C LEU A 14 -5.71 5.77 -17.55
N LEU A 15 -5.51 5.05 -18.65
CA LEU A 15 -4.90 3.70 -18.65
C LEU A 15 -3.45 3.73 -18.15
N LEU A 16 -2.68 4.76 -18.54
CA LEU A 16 -1.30 4.90 -18.08
C LEU A 16 -1.21 5.27 -16.60
N CYS A 17 -2.18 6.04 -16.08
CA CYS A 17 -2.22 6.40 -14.66
C CYS A 17 -2.37 5.18 -13.73
N VAL A 18 -3.06 4.11 -14.16
CA VAL A 18 -3.19 2.88 -13.34
C VAL A 18 -2.00 1.93 -13.42
N SER A 19 -1.12 2.09 -14.42
CA SER A 19 0.05 1.24 -14.59
C SER A 19 1.27 1.63 -13.75
N VAL A 20 1.20 2.73 -13.00
CA VAL A 20 2.31 3.15 -12.12
C VAL A 20 2.16 2.48 -10.75
N LEU A 21 2.77 1.30 -10.60
CA LEU A 21 3.02 0.72 -9.28
C LEU A 21 4.17 1.51 -8.64
N ALA A 22 3.83 2.49 -7.80
CA ALA A 22 4.83 3.19 -7.01
C ALA A 22 5.30 2.30 -5.86
N ALA A 23 6.61 2.25 -5.60
CA ALA A 23 7.11 1.68 -4.36
C ALA A 23 6.58 2.51 -3.17
N PRO A 24 6.24 1.88 -2.04
CA PRO A 24 5.79 2.61 -0.86
C PRO A 24 6.90 3.59 -0.43
N PRO A 25 6.55 4.85 -0.10
CA PRO A 25 7.55 5.79 0.38
C PRO A 25 8.08 5.37 1.75
N PHE A 26 9.36 5.64 2.00
CA PHE A 26 9.91 5.56 3.35
C PHE A 26 9.10 6.46 4.28
N GLN A 27 8.90 6.00 5.51
CA GLN A 27 8.32 6.84 6.55
C GLN A 27 9.45 7.48 7.34
N SER A 28 9.33 8.78 7.57
CA SER A 28 10.13 9.47 8.57
C SER A 28 9.27 9.69 9.81
N SER A 29 9.88 9.79 10.97
CA SER A 29 9.26 10.49 12.09
C SER A 29 8.81 11.89 11.65
N GLU A 30 7.86 12.49 12.38
CA GLU A 30 7.52 13.90 12.20
C GLU A 30 8.79 14.77 12.31
N ALA A 31 8.81 15.91 11.64
CA ALA A 31 10.00 16.75 11.54
C ALA A 31 10.58 17.05 12.92
N ALA A 32 11.81 16.59 13.16
CA ALA A 32 12.49 16.70 14.45
C ALA A 32 12.52 18.15 14.94
N ALA A 33 12.10 18.36 16.18
CA ALA A 33 12.39 19.61 16.88
C ALA A 33 13.91 19.81 17.02
N ALA A 34 14.34 20.99 17.49
CA ALA A 34 15.75 21.40 17.50
C ALA A 34 16.71 20.45 18.26
N ASP A 35 16.22 19.49 19.03
CA ASP A 35 16.99 18.53 19.82
C ASP A 35 16.48 17.09 19.70
N GLU A 36 15.89 16.73 18.56
CA GLU A 36 15.33 15.40 18.32
C GLU A 36 16.09 14.63 17.23
N PHE A 37 16.15 13.31 17.40
CA PHE A 37 16.59 12.43 16.32
C PHE A 37 15.49 12.25 15.28
N THR A 38 15.86 12.23 14.00
CA THR A 38 14.97 11.79 12.92
C THR A 38 15.21 10.30 12.66
N VAL A 39 14.17 9.49 12.84
CA VAL A 39 14.23 8.04 12.59
C VAL A 39 13.53 7.74 11.28
N ILE A 40 14.26 7.15 10.33
CA ILE A 40 13.78 6.76 9.00
C ILE A 40 13.84 5.25 8.89
N TYR A 41 12.76 4.62 8.46
CA TYR A 41 12.69 3.16 8.34
C TYR A 41 11.90 2.78 7.08
N PRO A 42 12.22 1.62 6.46
CA PRO A 42 11.43 1.09 5.36
C PRO A 42 10.05 0.71 5.87
N LYS A 43 9.00 1.19 5.19
CA LYS A 43 7.64 0.78 5.49
C LYS A 43 7.42 -0.64 4.96
N MET A 44 7.52 -1.62 5.84
CA MET A 44 7.17 -3.00 5.54
C MET A 44 5.69 -3.21 5.85
N GLU A 45 4.89 -3.47 4.81
CA GLU A 45 3.44 -3.56 4.98
C GLU A 45 2.99 -4.90 5.55
N ALA A 46 3.63 -6.00 5.12
CA ALA A 46 3.31 -7.33 5.61
C ALA A 46 4.52 -8.25 5.76
N TYR A 47 4.42 -9.19 6.69
CA TYR A 47 5.34 -10.30 6.91
C TYR A 47 4.59 -11.63 6.95
N GLU A 48 5.26 -12.70 6.53
CA GLU A 48 4.70 -14.05 6.55
C GLU A 48 4.74 -14.63 7.97
N ALA A 49 3.63 -15.25 8.38
CA ALA A 49 3.50 -15.83 9.71
C ALA A 49 4.50 -16.98 9.89
N GLY A 50 5.21 -16.97 11.02
CA GLY A 50 6.19 -18.01 11.35
C GLY A 50 7.51 -17.91 10.59
N VAL A 51 7.78 -16.80 9.91
CA VAL A 51 9.08 -16.52 9.27
C VAL A 51 9.82 -15.46 10.10
N ASN A 52 11.15 -15.57 10.19
CA ASN A 52 11.97 -14.54 10.80
C ASN A 52 11.90 -13.26 9.97
N ALA A 53 11.92 -12.10 10.63
CA ALA A 53 11.92 -10.80 9.97
C ALA A 53 13.02 -9.92 10.55
N THR A 54 13.61 -9.08 9.71
CA THR A 54 14.57 -8.06 10.15
C THR A 54 13.98 -6.69 9.85
N ILE A 55 14.04 -5.80 10.84
CA ILE A 55 13.64 -4.40 10.69
C ILE A 55 14.89 -3.54 10.73
N HIS A 56 15.02 -2.65 9.75
CA HIS A 56 16.14 -1.74 9.59
C HIS A 56 15.69 -0.30 9.90
N ALA A 57 16.59 0.53 10.42
CA ALA A 57 16.33 1.95 10.64
C ALA A 57 17.61 2.77 10.50
N HIS A 58 17.48 3.95 9.89
CA HIS A 58 18.51 4.99 9.91
C HIS A 58 18.10 6.08 10.88
N VAL A 59 19.08 6.57 11.63
CA VAL A 59 18.85 7.62 12.63
C VAL A 59 19.78 8.78 12.31
N PHE A 60 19.20 9.97 12.25
CA PHE A 60 19.90 11.21 11.93
C PHE A 60 19.75 12.22 13.07
N ASP A 61 20.80 12.99 13.34
CA ASP A 61 20.74 14.12 14.26
C ASP A 61 19.95 15.31 13.66
N ASN A 62 19.82 16.39 14.44
CA ASN A 62 19.15 17.63 14.01
C ASN A 62 19.83 18.35 12.82
N LYS A 63 21.03 17.91 12.41
CA LYS A 63 21.76 18.41 11.22
C LYS A 63 21.61 17.47 10.03
N GLY A 64 20.88 16.37 10.17
CA GLY A 64 20.73 15.35 9.13
C GLY A 64 21.97 14.46 8.98
N LEU A 65 22.84 14.40 9.99
CA LEU A 65 24.02 13.52 9.98
C LEU A 65 23.66 12.16 10.61
N PRO A 66 24.11 11.04 10.03
CA PRO A 66 23.84 9.72 10.61
C PRO A 66 24.54 9.57 11.97
N VAL A 67 23.84 8.98 12.93
CA VAL A 67 24.37 8.65 14.25
C VAL A 67 24.67 7.16 14.37
N ASN A 68 25.60 6.80 15.27
CA ASN A 68 26.08 5.43 15.46
C ASN A 68 25.94 4.96 16.92
N ASP A 69 26.31 3.71 17.16
CA ASP A 69 26.27 3.04 18.47
C ASP A 69 27.21 3.61 19.54
N THR A 70 28.23 4.38 19.15
CA THR A 70 29.15 5.00 20.11
C THR A 70 28.50 6.18 20.87
N THR A 71 27.46 6.77 20.28
CA THR A 71 26.81 7.97 20.83
C THR A 71 25.34 7.76 21.14
N THR A 72 24.65 6.87 20.43
CA THR A 72 23.19 6.72 20.50
C THR A 72 22.87 5.26 20.78
N SER A 73 21.83 5.01 21.58
CA SER A 73 21.24 3.68 21.77
C SER A 73 19.83 3.68 21.22
N CYS A 74 19.44 2.62 20.51
CA CYS A 74 18.10 2.47 19.97
C CYS A 74 17.43 1.20 20.52
N GLU A 75 16.19 1.33 20.97
CA GLU A 75 15.34 0.26 21.46
C GLU A 75 14.16 0.04 20.51
N PHE A 76 13.86 -1.22 20.23
CA PHE A 76 12.70 -1.66 19.48
C PHE A 76 11.67 -2.27 20.43
N HIS A 77 10.47 -1.72 20.43
CA HIS A 77 9.33 -2.19 21.21
C HIS A 77 8.24 -2.69 20.28
N LEU A 78 7.84 -3.95 20.44
CA LEU A 78 6.77 -4.57 19.68
C LEU A 78 5.56 -4.84 20.58
N TYR A 79 4.38 -4.58 20.03
CA TYR A 79 3.11 -4.81 20.67
C TYR A 79 2.27 -5.77 19.82
N ASP A 80 1.47 -6.59 20.49
CA ASP A 80 0.50 -7.44 19.79
C ASP A 80 -0.79 -6.68 19.44
N GLN A 81 -1.73 -7.39 18.80
CA GLN A 81 -3.01 -6.84 18.35
C GLN A 81 -3.93 -6.33 19.47
N ILE A 82 -3.64 -6.63 20.74
CA ILE A 82 -4.36 -6.08 21.90
C ILE A 82 -3.54 -5.01 22.64
N ASN A 83 -2.51 -4.46 21.99
CA ASN A 83 -1.55 -3.51 22.53
C ASN A 83 -0.76 -4.02 23.75
N LYS A 84 -0.59 -5.34 23.89
CA LYS A 84 0.29 -5.88 24.91
C LYS A 84 1.73 -5.87 24.40
N HIS A 85 2.63 -5.34 25.21
CA HIS A 85 4.07 -5.35 24.94
C HIS A 85 4.61 -6.79 24.91
N VAL A 86 5.09 -7.24 23.75
CA VAL A 86 5.56 -8.62 23.52
C VAL A 86 7.08 -8.75 23.42
N MET A 87 7.77 -7.70 22.99
CA MET A 87 9.22 -7.69 22.81
C MET A 87 9.77 -6.28 23.03
N ALA A 88 10.87 -6.20 23.77
CA ALA A 88 11.73 -5.01 23.89
C ALA A 88 13.17 -5.45 23.74
N VAL A 89 13.89 -4.91 22.76
CA VAL A 89 15.27 -5.28 22.45
C VAL A 89 16.05 -4.06 22.01
N THR A 90 17.29 -3.92 22.47
CA THR A 90 18.24 -2.94 21.93
C THR A 90 18.64 -3.36 20.52
N MET A 91 18.41 -2.48 19.54
CA MET A 91 18.77 -2.72 18.14
C MET A 91 20.29 -2.84 17.99
N ALA A 92 20.73 -3.75 17.12
CA ALA A 92 22.15 -3.86 16.76
C ALA A 92 22.52 -2.79 15.74
N TRP A 93 23.77 -2.33 15.77
CA TRP A 93 24.29 -1.42 14.75
C TRP A 93 25.11 -2.20 13.71
N ASP A 94 24.64 -2.23 12.47
CA ASP A 94 25.35 -2.82 11.32
C ASP A 94 25.92 -1.72 10.43
N VAL A 95 27.03 -1.12 10.87
CA VAL A 95 27.91 -0.16 10.16
C VAL A 95 27.25 1.15 9.71
N THR A 96 26.08 1.12 9.10
CA THR A 96 25.32 2.23 8.52
C THR A 96 23.87 2.31 9.00
N GLU A 97 23.36 1.26 9.64
CA GLU A 97 21.96 1.20 10.07
C GLU A 97 21.78 0.41 11.37
N TRP A 98 20.64 0.65 12.00
CA TRP A 98 20.17 -0.09 13.15
C TRP A 98 19.28 -1.24 12.68
N GLU A 99 19.51 -2.44 13.18
CA GLU A 99 18.71 -3.62 12.84
C GLU A 99 18.20 -4.37 14.07
N VAL A 100 17.06 -5.03 13.91
CA VAL A 100 16.51 -5.95 14.91
C VAL A 100 15.91 -7.17 14.22
N ASP A 101 16.33 -8.34 14.67
CA ASP A 101 15.78 -9.61 14.24
C ASP A 101 14.59 -10.01 15.11
N ILE A 102 13.44 -10.18 14.48
CA ILE A 102 12.22 -10.70 15.07
C ILE A 102 12.12 -12.18 14.74
N ASN A 103 12.16 -13.01 15.79
CA ASN A 103 12.03 -14.46 15.64
C ASN A 103 10.64 -14.87 15.14
N ALA A 104 10.61 -15.94 14.36
CA ALA A 104 9.41 -16.60 13.84
C ALA A 104 8.35 -16.90 14.92
N SER A 105 8.76 -17.16 16.16
CA SER A 105 7.82 -17.41 17.27
C SER A 105 6.96 -16.18 17.60
N VAL A 106 7.53 -14.98 17.50
CA VAL A 106 6.82 -13.71 17.70
C VAL A 106 5.95 -13.40 16.49
N MET A 107 6.46 -13.69 15.29
CA MET A 107 5.74 -13.55 14.01
C MET A 107 4.72 -14.66 13.75
N SER A 108 4.41 -15.53 14.72
CA SER A 108 3.44 -16.63 14.52
C SER A 108 1.99 -16.18 14.59
N ARG A 109 1.71 -14.99 15.13
CA ARG A 109 0.36 -14.47 15.31
C ARG A 109 -0.01 -13.55 14.16
N VAL A 110 -1.00 -13.97 13.36
CA VAL A 110 -1.60 -13.15 12.30
C VAL A 110 -2.30 -11.94 12.91
N GLY A 111 -2.16 -10.78 12.26
CA GLY A 111 -2.77 -9.52 12.71
C GLY A 111 -1.81 -8.34 12.61
N THR A 112 -2.31 -7.16 13.01
CA THR A 112 -1.51 -5.92 13.04
C THR A 112 -0.68 -5.87 14.31
N HIS A 113 0.63 -5.66 14.17
CA HIS A 113 1.56 -5.51 15.28
C HIS A 113 2.13 -4.08 15.28
N PRO A 114 1.70 -3.23 16.21
CA PRO A 114 2.30 -1.92 16.41
C PRO A 114 3.73 -2.06 16.93
N TYR A 115 4.62 -1.19 16.49
CA TYR A 115 5.96 -1.09 17.05
C TYR A 115 6.43 0.35 17.19
N ILE A 116 7.41 0.53 18.07
CA ILE A 116 8.07 1.80 18.33
C ILE A 116 9.58 1.55 18.24
N ILE A 117 10.27 2.38 17.47
CA ILE A 117 11.73 2.52 17.51
C ILE A 117 12.01 3.79 18.29
N TYR A 118 12.67 3.67 19.44
CA TYR A 118 13.07 4.78 20.29
C TYR A 118 14.59 4.87 20.31
N CYS A 119 15.17 6.06 20.12
CA CYS A 119 16.60 6.26 20.17
C CYS A 119 16.95 7.43 21.09
N ASP A 120 17.99 7.29 21.90
CA ASP A 120 18.46 8.32 22.81
C ASP A 120 19.99 8.33 22.98
N ASN A 121 20.54 9.48 23.35
CA ASN A 121 21.94 9.63 23.76
C ASN A 121 22.09 10.32 25.13
N GLY A 122 21.04 10.34 25.93
CA GLY A 122 20.93 11.09 27.19
C GLY A 122 20.78 12.62 27.07
N THR A 123 20.98 13.22 25.89
CA THR A 123 20.78 14.66 25.65
C THR A 123 19.65 14.92 24.65
N MET A 124 19.63 14.16 23.55
CA MET A 124 18.63 14.16 22.50
C MET A 124 17.92 12.81 22.50
N GLY A 125 16.66 12.82 22.09
CA GLY A 125 15.86 11.62 21.90
C GLY A 125 15.00 11.73 20.66
N GLY A 126 14.56 10.60 20.12
CA GLY A 126 13.63 10.57 19.01
C GLY A 126 12.94 9.23 18.94
N TYR A 127 11.77 9.20 18.33
CA TYR A 127 11.07 7.95 18.09
C TYR A 127 10.33 7.95 16.76
N ALA A 128 10.14 6.75 16.24
CA ALA A 128 9.20 6.46 15.18
C ALA A 128 8.23 5.39 15.67
N SER A 129 6.95 5.53 15.33
CA SER A 129 5.92 4.54 15.65
C SER A 129 5.09 4.24 14.42
N THR A 130 4.76 2.97 14.25
CA THR A 130 3.93 2.48 13.14
C THR A 130 3.46 1.06 13.45
N SER A 131 3.04 0.32 12.43
CA SER A 131 2.67 -1.09 12.54
C SER A 131 2.97 -1.82 11.24
N PHE A 132 3.23 -3.12 11.34
CA PHE A 132 3.21 -4.04 10.19
C PHE A 132 2.09 -5.07 10.36
N LEU A 133 1.65 -5.67 9.25
CA LEU A 133 0.70 -6.77 9.26
C LEU A 133 1.46 -8.10 9.21
N VAL A 134 1.08 -9.08 10.03
CA VAL A 134 1.51 -10.47 9.86
C VAL A 134 0.36 -11.19 9.18
N THR A 135 0.61 -11.78 8.00
CA THR A 135 -0.36 -12.57 7.25
C THR A 135 0.16 -13.98 7.04
N THR A 136 -0.71 -14.91 6.66
CA THR A 136 -0.34 -16.31 6.41
C THR A 136 0.61 -16.49 5.23
N ASP A 137 0.72 -15.51 4.33
CA ASP A 137 1.47 -15.60 3.07
C ASP A 137 2.46 -14.44 2.85
N GLY A 138 2.58 -13.53 3.82
CA GLY A 138 3.44 -12.35 3.76
C GLY A 138 2.98 -11.27 2.80
N ARG A 139 1.73 -11.32 2.32
CA ARG A 139 1.18 -10.29 1.44
C ARG A 139 0.23 -9.38 2.18
N ASN A 140 0.41 -8.08 2.00
CA ASN A 140 -0.60 -7.09 2.37
C ASN A 140 -1.70 -7.13 1.30
N GLU A 141 -2.69 -7.99 1.50
CA GLU A 141 -3.92 -7.92 0.73
C GLU A 141 -4.78 -6.76 1.24
N GLU A 142 -4.28 -5.53 1.13
CA GLU A 142 -5.20 -4.41 0.95
C GLU A 142 -5.97 -4.77 -0.30
N VAL A 143 -7.28 -5.00 -0.16
CA VAL A 143 -8.08 -5.37 -1.32
C VAL A 143 -8.02 -4.19 -2.25
N SER A 144 -7.12 -4.36 -3.23
CA SER A 144 -6.50 -3.22 -3.85
C SER A 144 -7.62 -2.43 -4.49
N PHE A 145 -7.70 -1.14 -4.17
CA PHE A 145 -8.60 -0.22 -4.85
C PHE A 145 -8.55 -0.38 -6.38
N GLN A 146 -7.42 -0.91 -6.90
CA GLN A 146 -7.26 -1.36 -8.28
C GLN A 146 -8.33 -2.35 -8.74
N TRP A 147 -8.74 -3.35 -7.95
CA TRP A 147 -9.79 -4.32 -8.32
C TRP A 147 -11.16 -3.66 -8.50
N ILE A 148 -11.50 -2.75 -7.58
CA ILE A 148 -12.71 -1.93 -7.68
C ILE A 148 -12.63 -1.06 -8.93
N LEU A 149 -11.51 -0.37 -9.14
CA LEU A 149 -11.29 0.46 -10.32
C LEU A 149 -11.36 -0.34 -11.64
N LEU A 150 -10.80 -1.56 -11.66
CA LEU A 150 -10.85 -2.46 -12.81
C LEU A 150 -12.29 -2.88 -13.14
N ALA A 151 -13.13 -3.07 -12.12
CA ALA A 151 -14.54 -3.36 -12.30
C ALA A 151 -15.30 -2.13 -12.86
N PHE A 152 -14.94 -0.90 -12.49
CA PHE A 152 -15.62 0.31 -12.97
C PHE A 152 -15.18 0.77 -14.38
N LEU A 153 -13.95 0.46 -14.80
CA LEU A 153 -13.39 0.95 -16.05
C LEU A 153 -14.19 0.54 -17.31
N PRO A 154 -14.69 -0.71 -17.44
CA PRO A 154 -15.58 -1.08 -18.54
C PRO A 154 -16.88 -0.27 -18.58
N ILE A 155 -17.50 0.01 -17.42
CA ILE A 155 -18.74 0.82 -17.36
C ILE A 155 -18.47 2.23 -17.89
N LEU A 156 -17.38 2.85 -17.43
CA LEU A 156 -16.99 4.18 -17.89
C LEU A 156 -16.74 4.18 -19.40
N PHE A 157 -16.06 3.16 -19.93
CA PHE A 157 -15.85 3.00 -21.36
C PHE A 157 -17.16 2.87 -22.13
N GLY A 158 -18.08 2.01 -21.68
CA GLY A 158 -19.40 1.85 -22.29
C GLY A 158 -20.20 3.14 -22.31
N PHE A 159 -20.18 3.90 -21.21
CA PHE A 159 -20.81 5.21 -21.10
C PHE A 159 -20.22 6.21 -22.10
N LEU A 160 -18.89 6.29 -22.20
CA LEU A 160 -18.21 7.18 -23.15
C LEU A 160 -18.52 6.82 -24.60
N VAL A 161 -18.63 5.54 -24.94
CA VAL A 161 -19.01 5.08 -26.29
C VAL A 161 -20.44 5.49 -26.64
N VAL A 162 -21.40 5.27 -25.74
CA VAL A 162 -22.81 5.67 -25.97
C VAL A 162 -22.93 7.19 -26.06
N PHE A 163 -22.25 7.92 -25.17
CA PHE A 163 -22.21 9.38 -25.20
C PHE A 163 -21.60 9.89 -26.52
N GLY A 164 -20.48 9.29 -26.97
CA GLY A 164 -19.86 9.62 -28.25
C GLY A 164 -20.77 9.34 -29.44
N ALA A 165 -21.52 8.24 -29.42
CA ALA A 165 -22.50 7.92 -30.47
C ALA A 165 -23.61 8.98 -30.57
N ARG A 166 -24.04 9.57 -29.44
CA ARG A 166 -25.06 10.65 -29.42
C ARG A 166 -24.61 11.95 -30.10
N LEU A 167 -23.33 12.11 -30.40
CA LEU A 167 -22.82 13.27 -31.13
C LEU A 167 -22.99 13.15 -32.65
N PHE A 168 -23.39 11.98 -33.17
CA PHE A 168 -23.65 11.75 -34.59
C PHE A 168 -25.15 11.80 -34.89
N ASP A 169 -25.50 12.10 -36.15
CA ASP A 169 -26.90 12.08 -36.59
C ASP A 169 -27.45 10.65 -36.58
N ALA A 170 -28.58 10.46 -35.90
CA ALA A 170 -29.16 9.15 -35.65
C ALA A 170 -29.77 8.50 -36.89
N VAL A 171 -30.18 9.29 -37.88
CA VAL A 171 -30.80 8.79 -39.12
C VAL A 171 -29.71 8.24 -40.04
N GLU A 172 -28.63 9.00 -40.19
CA GLU A 172 -27.53 8.61 -41.08
C GLU A 172 -26.65 7.49 -40.47
N HIS A 173 -26.48 7.48 -39.15
CA HIS A 173 -25.52 6.60 -38.46
C HIS A 173 -26.19 5.59 -37.53
N TRP A 174 -27.41 5.15 -37.83
CA TRP A 174 -28.17 4.24 -36.95
C TRP A 174 -27.41 2.94 -36.59
N VAL A 175 -26.60 2.40 -37.52
CA VAL A 175 -25.75 1.20 -37.27
C VAL A 175 -24.72 1.48 -36.17
N LEU A 176 -24.11 2.67 -36.15
CA LEU A 176 -23.15 3.07 -35.13
C LEU A 176 -23.80 3.15 -33.76
N HIS A 177 -25.03 3.67 -33.67
CA HIS A 177 -25.78 3.69 -32.42
C HIS A 177 -26.06 2.27 -31.90
N VAL A 178 -26.53 1.36 -32.76
CA VAL A 178 -26.78 -0.03 -32.37
C VAL A 178 -25.49 -0.69 -31.88
N ALA A 179 -24.39 -0.53 -32.60
CA ALA A 179 -23.09 -1.05 -32.20
C ALA A 179 -22.60 -0.46 -30.86
N ALA A 180 -22.80 0.84 -30.64
CA ALA A 180 -22.44 1.50 -29.38
C ALA A 180 -23.22 0.95 -28.18
N TYR A 181 -24.54 0.73 -28.32
CA TYR A 181 -25.34 0.13 -27.25
C TYR A 181 -24.96 -1.33 -26.98
N LEU A 182 -24.68 -2.12 -28.02
CA LEU A 182 -24.19 -3.49 -27.85
C LEU A 182 -22.84 -3.53 -27.15
N LEU A 183 -21.91 -2.63 -27.50
CA LEU A 183 -20.61 -2.54 -26.85
C LEU A 183 -20.75 -2.10 -25.38
N ALA A 184 -21.65 -1.16 -25.08
CA ALA A 184 -21.96 -0.79 -23.70
C ALA A 184 -22.55 -1.95 -22.91
N LEU A 185 -23.43 -2.76 -23.50
CA LEU A 185 -23.94 -3.98 -22.87
C LEU A 185 -22.81 -4.98 -22.57
N VAL A 186 -21.91 -5.24 -23.51
CA VAL A 186 -20.74 -6.11 -23.27
C VAL A 186 -19.86 -5.56 -22.15
N SER A 187 -19.68 -4.24 -22.10
CA SER A 187 -18.86 -3.60 -21.07
C SER A 187 -19.45 -3.73 -19.66
N THR A 188 -20.78 -3.70 -19.50
CA THR A 188 -21.43 -3.92 -18.20
C THR A 188 -21.32 -5.37 -17.76
N PHE A 189 -21.41 -6.34 -18.69
CA PHE A 189 -21.13 -7.74 -18.38
C PHE A 189 -19.67 -7.95 -17.95
N ALA A 190 -18.71 -7.33 -18.62
CA ALA A 190 -17.30 -7.40 -18.23
C ALA A 190 -17.07 -6.82 -16.82
N SER A 191 -17.72 -5.70 -16.51
CA SER A 191 -17.70 -5.12 -15.16
C SER A 191 -18.27 -6.06 -14.10
N ALA A 192 -19.44 -6.64 -14.37
CA ALA A 192 -20.08 -7.59 -13.44
C ALA A 192 -19.21 -8.83 -13.21
N TRP A 193 -18.53 -9.32 -14.26
CA TRP A 193 -17.57 -10.41 -14.15
C TRP A 193 -16.39 -10.07 -13.23
N TRP A 194 -15.76 -8.90 -13.43
CA TRP A 194 -14.67 -8.44 -12.56
C TRP A 194 -15.13 -8.22 -11.12
N ALA A 195 -16.32 -7.67 -10.92
CA ALA A 195 -16.92 -7.52 -9.60
C ALA A 195 -17.13 -8.88 -8.91
N GLY A 196 -17.60 -9.90 -9.65
CA GLY A 196 -17.73 -11.27 -9.14
C GLY A 196 -16.40 -11.87 -8.70
N LEU A 197 -15.34 -11.70 -9.50
CA LEU A 197 -13.98 -12.14 -9.13
C LEU A 197 -13.48 -11.42 -7.87
N ALA A 198 -13.72 -10.11 -7.77
CA ALA A 198 -13.36 -9.34 -6.58
C ALA A 198 -14.08 -9.89 -5.34
N VAL A 199 -15.40 -10.17 -5.43
CA VAL A 199 -16.18 -10.75 -4.31
C VAL A 199 -15.64 -12.10 -3.88
N ILE A 200 -15.25 -12.98 -4.82
CA ILE A 200 -14.64 -14.28 -4.49
C ILE A 200 -13.33 -14.05 -3.72
N LYS A 201 -12.49 -13.11 -4.17
CA LYS A 201 -11.25 -12.77 -3.47
C LYS A 201 -11.49 -12.19 -2.07
N PHE A 202 -12.48 -11.32 -1.91
CA PHE A 202 -12.90 -10.82 -0.60
C PHE A 202 -13.38 -11.94 0.32
N ALA A 203 -14.10 -12.94 -0.21
CA ALA A 203 -14.59 -14.07 0.58
C ALA A 203 -13.43 -14.98 1.03
N GLU A 204 -12.46 -15.26 0.15
CA GLU A 204 -11.23 -16.00 0.49
C GLU A 204 -10.47 -15.29 1.62
N TRP A 205 -10.33 -13.97 1.53
CA TRP A 205 -9.69 -13.16 2.58
C TRP A 205 -10.40 -13.24 3.93
N GLY A 206 -11.73 -13.09 3.95
CA GLY A 206 -12.51 -13.19 5.19
C GLY A 206 -12.44 -14.57 5.84
N VAL A 207 -12.25 -15.64 5.06
CA VAL A 207 -12.02 -16.98 5.61
C VAL A 207 -10.62 -17.09 6.23
N MET A 208 -9.58 -16.53 5.59
CA MET A 208 -8.21 -16.56 6.11
C MET A 208 -8.05 -15.78 7.42
N GLN A 209 -8.82 -14.71 7.65
CA GLN A 209 -8.78 -13.97 8.90
C GLN A 209 -9.40 -14.69 10.10
N ASN A 210 -10.24 -15.70 9.86
CA ASN A 210 -10.97 -16.42 10.90
C ASN A 210 -10.39 -17.84 11.17
N ALA A 211 -9.36 -18.25 10.43
CA ALA A 211 -8.68 -19.53 10.56
C ALA A 211 -7.41 -19.39 11.40
#